data_AF-A0A9D6I1V6-F1
#
_entry.id   AF-A0A9D6I1V6-F1
#
_cell.length_a   1.000
_cell.length_b   1.000
_cell.length_c   1.000
_cell.angle_alpha   90.00
_cell.angle_beta   90.00
_cell.angle_gamma   90.00
#
_symmetry.space_group_name_H-M   'P 1'
#
loop_
_entity.id
_entity.type
_entity.pdbx_description
1 polymer ?
#
loop_
_entity_poly.entity_id
_entity_poly.type
_entity_poly.pdbx_seq_one_letter_code
_entity_poly.pdbx_strand_id
1 'polypeptide(L)'
;MSDNQQKITDLKQATLFTVSYFDAFGQPLTSFEVWNYLFRHQADLSEVIIVLEELRTEKKIEMTNGFYFLPNRKNILELREKRYEISEKYWEKALFATKILSFCPFIKMVAANNSLALFTCDQQSDIDFFIITTKNHIWFARGFSSLLLHLLLIRRHGKRISGKICLSIYANEDAMDLSYIAPKNREFFLSYWIAENAPIINKDQTFEKYKEVNSWIKKDLPNAQNNITNYYKDFTISKLALIISRFLEIFFAPKFWEDLARFTEKKLIKNSQKKFGHPESVIFSDQILKFHTKDWKRVTDGNWESYL
;
A
#
# COMPACT_ATOMS: atom_id res chain seq x y z
N MET A 1 31.44 27.30 4.94
CA MET A 1 31.78 25.99 5.52
C MET A 1 30.66 25.42 6.38
N SER A 2 29.83 26.24 7.03
CA SER A 2 28.67 25.83 7.85
C SER A 2 27.57 25.09 7.07
N ASP A 3 27.17 25.60 5.91
CA ASP A 3 25.93 25.14 5.24
C ASP A 3 26.08 23.75 4.62
N ASN A 4 27.28 23.43 4.11
CA ASN A 4 27.56 22.11 3.54
C ASN A 4 27.68 21.04 4.63
N GLN A 5 28.24 21.40 5.79
CA GLN A 5 28.27 20.49 6.95
C GLN A 5 26.87 20.24 7.48
N GLN A 6 26.05 21.28 7.61
CA GLN A 6 24.65 21.14 8.02
C GLN A 6 23.86 20.25 7.04
N LYS A 7 24.00 20.48 5.73
CA LYS A 7 23.35 19.65 4.69
C LYS A 7 23.72 18.16 4.83
N ILE A 8 25.00 17.86 5.05
CA ILE A 8 25.48 16.48 5.24
C ILE A 8 24.92 15.88 6.54
N THR A 9 24.88 16.66 7.63
CA THR A 9 24.28 16.23 8.89
C THR A 9 22.80 15.91 8.74
N ASP A 10 22.04 16.76 8.04
CA ASP A 10 20.62 16.55 7.79
C ASP A 10 20.37 15.29 6.93
N LEU A 11 21.20 15.07 5.89
CA LEU A 11 21.13 13.86 5.05
C LEU A 11 21.47 12.59 5.83
N LYS A 12 22.45 12.63 6.74
CA LYS A 12 22.77 11.51 7.65
C LYS A 12 21.57 11.13 8.50
N GLN A 13 20.93 12.13 9.11
CA GLN A 13 19.74 11.90 9.94
C GLN A 13 18.58 11.33 9.12
N ALA A 14 18.30 11.90 7.95
CA ALA A 14 17.28 11.39 7.03
C ALA A 14 17.55 9.94 6.61
N THR A 15 18.81 9.62 6.28
CA THR A 15 19.24 8.26 5.89
C THR A 15 19.07 7.28 7.05
N LEU A 16 19.55 7.63 8.24
CA LEU A 16 19.45 6.78 9.43
C LEU A 16 17.98 6.56 9.84
N PHE A 17 17.15 7.60 9.80
CA PHE A 17 15.71 7.48 10.03
C PHE A 17 15.08 6.50 9.06
N THR A 18 15.37 6.64 7.75
CA THR A 18 14.80 5.80 6.70
C THR A 18 15.17 4.33 6.93
N VAL A 19 16.44 4.03 7.21
CA VAL A 19 16.88 2.66 7.54
C VAL A 19 16.18 2.15 8.80
N SER A 20 16.11 2.96 9.85
CA SER A 20 15.49 2.58 11.14
C SER A 20 14.00 2.29 11.00
N TYR A 21 13.28 3.10 10.21
CA TYR A 21 11.86 2.93 9.94
C TYR A 21 11.59 1.56 9.31
N PHE A 22 12.28 1.20 8.22
CA PHE A 22 12.07 -0.09 7.55
C PHE A 22 12.62 -1.28 8.34
N ASP A 23 13.71 -1.10 9.09
CA ASP A 23 14.25 -2.12 10.00
C ASP A 23 13.24 -2.49 11.11
N ALA A 24 12.44 -1.52 11.58
CA ALA A 24 11.36 -1.78 12.53
C ALA A 24 10.29 -2.75 11.98
N PHE A 25 10.10 -2.80 10.67
CA PHE A 25 9.23 -3.79 9.99
C PHE A 25 9.95 -5.08 9.61
N GLY A 26 11.24 -5.20 9.93
CA GLY A 26 12.07 -6.33 9.51
C GLY A 26 12.38 -6.31 8.01
N GLN A 27 12.53 -5.11 7.42
CA GLN A 27 12.86 -4.92 6.01
C GLN A 27 14.20 -4.21 5.89
N PRO A 28 15.31 -4.93 5.63
CA PRO A 28 16.60 -4.31 5.36
C PRO A 28 16.57 -3.74 3.93
N LEU A 29 17.15 -2.57 3.69
CA LEU A 29 16.99 -1.85 2.42
C LEU A 29 18.24 -1.87 1.56
N THR A 30 18.08 -1.89 0.25
CA THR A 30 19.15 -1.54 -0.71
C THR A 30 19.39 -0.03 -0.74
N SER A 31 20.54 0.42 -1.26
CA SER A 31 20.81 1.85 -1.43
C SER A 31 19.76 2.57 -2.28
N PHE A 32 19.23 1.91 -3.32
CA PHE A 32 18.16 2.45 -4.15
C PHE A 32 16.84 2.59 -3.38
N GLU A 33 16.47 1.59 -2.57
CA GLU A 33 15.28 1.69 -1.72
C GLU A 33 15.44 2.81 -0.68
N VAL A 34 16.61 2.94 -0.04
CA VAL A 34 16.90 4.05 0.89
C VAL A 34 16.74 5.40 0.19
N TRP A 35 17.31 5.56 -1.01
CA TRP A 35 17.19 6.80 -1.78
C TRP A 35 15.75 7.11 -2.18
N ASN A 36 15.00 6.13 -2.69
CA ASN A 36 13.62 6.31 -3.14
C ASN A 36 12.67 6.68 -1.98
N TYR A 37 12.95 6.15 -0.79
CA TYR A 37 12.16 6.34 0.42
C TYR A 37 12.76 7.33 1.43
N LEU A 38 13.73 8.12 0.99
CA LEU A 38 14.49 9.04 1.83
C LEU A 38 13.56 10.06 2.50
N PHE A 39 13.55 10.06 3.82
CA PHE A 39 12.64 10.87 4.61
C PHE A 39 13.02 12.36 4.61
N ARG A 40 12.11 13.20 4.11
CA ARG A 40 12.14 14.67 4.18
C ARG A 40 13.42 15.33 3.66
N HIS A 41 14.17 14.63 2.83
CA HIS A 41 15.40 15.14 2.25
C HIS A 41 15.50 14.73 0.79
N GLN A 42 15.76 15.71 -0.08
CA GLN A 42 16.01 15.46 -1.50
C GLN A 42 17.51 15.35 -1.71
N ALA A 43 17.96 14.24 -2.30
CA ALA A 43 19.36 13.97 -2.56
C ALA A 43 19.50 13.02 -3.75
N ASP A 44 20.65 13.08 -4.40
CA ASP A 44 21.02 12.12 -5.44
C ASP A 44 21.37 10.76 -4.83
N LEU A 45 21.21 9.68 -5.60
CA LEU A 45 21.55 8.33 -5.15
C LEU A 45 23.03 8.21 -4.73
N SER A 46 23.92 8.93 -5.42
CA SER A 46 25.35 8.98 -5.08
C SER A 46 25.62 9.61 -3.72
N GLU A 47 24.92 10.70 -3.37
CA GLU A 47 25.02 11.34 -2.06
C GLU A 47 24.55 10.38 -0.94
N VAL A 48 23.44 9.66 -1.17
CA VAL A 48 22.92 8.66 -0.22
C VAL A 48 23.92 7.51 -0.01
N ILE A 49 24.55 7.01 -1.08
CA ILE A 49 25.55 5.94 -0.99
C ILE A 49 26.76 6.38 -0.14
N ILE A 50 27.25 7.60 -0.33
CA ILE A 50 28.36 8.15 0.49
C ILE A 50 27.95 8.18 1.96
N VAL A 51 26.78 8.71 2.27
CA VAL A 51 26.27 8.82 3.64
C VAL A 51 26.04 7.45 4.29
N LEU A 52 25.59 6.45 3.54
CA LEU A 52 25.46 5.07 4.04
C LEU A 52 26.82 4.49 4.45
N GLU A 53 27.89 4.73 3.68
CA GLU A 53 29.24 4.26 4.06
C GLU A 53 29.81 5.00 5.27
N GLU A 54 29.50 6.30 5.42
CA GLU A 54 29.86 7.07 6.61
C GLU A 54 29.15 6.52 7.86
N LEU A 55 27.83 6.32 7.80
CA LEU A 55 27.04 5.74 8.90
C LEU A 55 27.52 4.32 9.26
N ARG A 56 27.96 3.53 8.27
CA ARG A 56 28.54 2.20 8.48
C ARG A 56 29.88 2.29 9.22
N THR A 57 30.74 3.23 8.83
CA THR A 57 32.04 3.49 9.48
C THR A 57 31.85 3.95 10.94
N GLU A 58 30.82 4.76 11.19
CA GLU A 58 30.38 5.19 12.52
C GLU A 58 29.66 4.09 13.33
N LYS A 59 29.47 2.89 12.75
CA LYS A 59 28.77 1.74 13.35
C LYS A 59 27.32 2.02 13.73
N LYS A 60 26.69 2.99 13.07
CA LYS A 60 25.26 3.31 13.23
C LYS A 60 24.36 2.36 12.44
N ILE A 61 24.88 1.79 11.36
CA ILE A 61 24.22 0.77 10.53
C ILE A 61 25.21 -0.35 10.18
N GLU A 62 24.67 -1.51 9.83
CA GLU A 62 25.42 -2.63 9.23
C GLU A 62 24.99 -2.81 7.78
N MET A 63 25.85 -3.46 6.98
CA MET A 63 25.57 -3.79 5.60
C MET A 63 26.04 -5.20 5.27
N THR A 64 25.23 -5.95 4.54
CA THR A 64 25.56 -7.30 4.05
C THR A 64 24.82 -7.53 2.75
N ASN A 65 25.51 -8.02 1.71
CA ASN A 65 24.96 -8.28 0.37
C ASN A 65 24.22 -7.06 -0.24
N GLY A 66 24.70 -5.84 0.05
CA GLY A 66 24.09 -4.60 -0.43
C GLY A 66 22.81 -4.17 0.30
N PHE A 67 22.43 -4.87 1.38
CA PHE A 67 21.33 -4.49 2.25
C PHE A 67 21.83 -3.82 3.53
N TYR A 68 21.23 -2.68 3.87
CA TYR A 68 21.51 -1.85 5.03
C TYR A 68 20.44 -2.04 6.11
N PHE A 69 20.86 -2.18 7.36
CA PHE A 69 20.00 -2.46 8.51
C PHE A 69 20.65 -2.00 9.83
N LEU A 70 19.91 -2.04 10.93
CA LEU A 70 20.44 -1.63 12.24
C LEU A 70 21.43 -2.67 12.82
N PRO A 71 22.40 -2.24 13.65
CA PRO A 71 23.40 -3.14 14.21
C PRO A 71 22.79 -4.31 15.00
N ASN A 72 23.48 -5.46 15.00
CA ASN A 72 23.06 -6.68 15.69
C ASN A 72 21.77 -7.35 15.16
N ARG A 73 21.40 -7.09 13.90
CA ARG A 73 20.18 -7.67 13.28
C ARG A 73 20.44 -8.56 12.07
N LYS A 74 21.59 -9.23 12.00
CA LYS A 74 22.00 -10.02 10.81
C LYS A 74 20.98 -11.07 10.34
N ASN A 75 20.13 -11.60 11.23
CA ASN A 75 19.06 -12.54 10.88
C ASN A 75 17.94 -11.92 10.00
N ILE A 76 17.92 -10.60 9.84
CA ILE A 76 16.93 -9.87 9.03
C ILE A 76 17.06 -10.20 7.53
N LEU A 77 18.23 -10.66 7.07
CA LEU A 77 18.45 -11.06 5.68
C LEU A 77 17.74 -12.38 5.35
N GLU A 78 17.89 -13.39 6.20
CA GLU A 78 17.17 -14.66 6.07
C GLU A 78 15.65 -14.43 6.15
N LEU A 79 15.23 -13.48 7.00
CA LEU A 79 13.83 -13.07 7.07
C LEU A 79 13.36 -12.42 5.76
N ARG A 80 14.16 -11.51 5.17
CA ARG A 80 13.82 -10.87 3.89
C ARG A 80 13.71 -11.89 2.77
N GLU A 81 14.63 -12.83 2.66
CA GLU A 81 14.61 -13.90 1.65
C GLU A 81 13.34 -14.77 1.77
N LYS A 82 13.02 -15.25 2.98
CA LYS A 82 11.79 -16.02 3.23
C LYS A 82 10.53 -15.23 2.89
N ARG A 83 10.48 -13.94 3.25
CA ARG A 83 9.33 -13.07 2.95
C ARG A 83 9.21 -12.79 1.46
N TYR A 84 10.33 -12.66 0.76
CA TYR A 84 10.35 -12.51 -0.70
C TYR A 84 9.71 -13.72 -1.38
N GLU A 85 10.13 -14.95 -1.05
CA GLU A 85 9.54 -16.17 -1.61
C GLU A 85 8.03 -16.32 -1.35
N ILE A 86 7.57 -15.89 -0.17
CA ILE A 86 6.14 -15.88 0.17
C ILE A 86 5.41 -14.82 -0.66
N SER A 87 5.98 -13.63 -0.75
CA SER A 87 5.41 -12.50 -1.49
C SER A 87 5.27 -12.82 -2.97
N GLU A 88 6.24 -13.49 -3.58
CA GLU A 88 6.17 -14.02 -4.96
C GLU A 88 4.93 -14.88 -5.18
N LYS A 89 4.72 -15.88 -4.32
CA LYS A 89 3.53 -16.75 -4.37
C LYS A 89 2.23 -15.98 -4.15
N TYR A 90 2.27 -14.90 -3.38
CA TYR A 90 1.10 -14.07 -3.11
C TYR A 90 0.84 -13.09 -4.26
N TRP A 91 1.86 -12.66 -4.97
CA TRP A 91 1.75 -11.89 -6.20
C TRP A 91 1.03 -12.70 -7.29
N GLU A 92 1.35 -13.99 -7.46
CA GLU A 92 0.60 -14.86 -8.38
C GLU A 92 -0.90 -14.89 -8.06
N LYS A 93 -1.25 -15.00 -6.77
CA LYS A 93 -2.65 -14.96 -6.31
C LYS A 93 -3.29 -13.59 -6.52
N ALA A 94 -2.55 -12.52 -6.28
CA ALA A 94 -3.00 -11.15 -6.52
C ALA A 94 -3.31 -10.92 -8.00
N LEU A 95 -2.42 -11.37 -8.90
CA LEU A 95 -2.63 -11.29 -10.35
C LEU A 95 -3.83 -12.13 -10.78
N PHE A 96 -3.99 -13.35 -10.25
CA PHE A 96 -5.16 -14.18 -10.53
C PHE A 96 -6.47 -13.52 -10.08
N ALA A 97 -6.52 -13.01 -8.84
CA ALA A 97 -7.66 -12.27 -8.32
C ALA A 97 -7.96 -11.04 -9.16
N THR A 98 -6.93 -10.32 -9.61
CA THR A 98 -7.09 -9.14 -10.45
C THR A 98 -7.64 -9.49 -11.83
N LYS A 99 -7.27 -10.63 -12.42
CA LYS A 99 -7.92 -11.12 -13.67
C LYS A 99 -9.43 -11.28 -13.50
N ILE A 100 -9.89 -11.73 -12.34
CA ILE A 100 -11.33 -11.84 -12.02
C ILE A 100 -11.94 -10.45 -11.82
N LEU A 101 -11.27 -9.58 -11.07
CA LEU A 101 -11.73 -8.21 -10.83
C LEU A 101 -11.80 -7.37 -12.11
N SER A 102 -11.04 -7.71 -13.15
CA SER A 102 -11.15 -7.07 -14.47
C SER A 102 -12.54 -7.17 -15.10
N PHE A 103 -13.35 -8.17 -14.73
CA PHE A 103 -14.74 -8.30 -15.18
C PHE A 103 -15.72 -7.46 -14.35
N CYS A 104 -15.30 -6.97 -13.19
CA CYS A 104 -16.14 -6.14 -12.32
C CYS A 104 -16.38 -4.77 -12.99
N PRO A 105 -17.65 -4.33 -13.11
CA PRO A 105 -17.94 -2.99 -13.59
C PRO A 105 -17.46 -1.94 -12.58
N PHE A 106 -17.21 -0.73 -13.07
CA PHE A 106 -16.88 0.46 -12.28
C PHE A 106 -15.53 0.43 -11.54
N ILE A 107 -14.76 -0.67 -11.60
CA ILE A 107 -13.38 -0.68 -11.11
C ILE A 107 -12.48 0.03 -12.12
N LYS A 108 -11.84 1.11 -11.68
CA LYS A 108 -10.89 1.91 -12.44
C LYS A 108 -9.44 1.56 -12.11
N MET A 109 -9.15 1.29 -10.84
CA MET A 109 -7.83 0.89 -10.38
C MET A 109 -7.91 -0.26 -9.37
N VAL A 110 -6.95 -1.17 -9.42
CA VAL A 110 -6.67 -2.14 -8.35
C VAL A 110 -5.18 -2.07 -8.09
N ALA A 111 -4.77 -1.75 -6.87
CA ALA A 111 -3.39 -1.74 -6.44
C ALA A 111 -3.18 -2.73 -5.30
N ALA A 112 -2.11 -3.52 -5.39
CA ALA A 112 -1.59 -4.24 -4.23
C ALA A 112 -0.90 -3.24 -3.30
N ASN A 113 -0.95 -3.53 -2.01
CA ASN A 113 -0.51 -2.59 -0.99
C ASN A 113 0.02 -3.28 0.27
N ASN A 114 0.54 -2.50 1.23
CA ASN A 114 1.14 -2.97 2.48
C ASN A 114 2.23 -4.03 2.22
N SER A 115 2.18 -5.16 2.92
CA SER A 115 3.22 -6.17 2.93
C SER A 115 3.51 -6.77 1.55
N LEU A 116 2.48 -6.92 0.70
CA LEU A 116 2.68 -7.49 -0.63
C LEU A 116 3.46 -6.52 -1.54
N ALA A 117 3.13 -5.24 -1.49
CA ALA A 117 3.80 -4.23 -2.31
C ALA A 117 5.27 -4.06 -1.93
N LEU A 118 5.60 -4.26 -0.65
CA LEU A 118 6.95 -4.18 -0.10
C LEU A 118 7.73 -5.51 -0.12
N PHE A 119 7.16 -6.62 -0.61
CA PHE A 119 7.77 -7.95 -0.52
C PHE A 119 8.08 -8.42 0.92
N THR A 120 7.24 -8.01 1.88
CA THR A 120 7.39 -8.33 3.30
C THR A 120 6.33 -9.29 3.83
N CYS A 121 5.58 -9.98 2.95
CA CYS A 121 4.57 -10.96 3.38
C CYS A 121 5.17 -12.11 4.19
N ASP A 122 4.49 -12.49 5.27
CA ASP A 122 4.74 -13.73 6.01
C ASP A 122 3.62 -14.75 5.76
N GLN A 123 3.75 -15.95 6.36
CA GLN A 123 2.79 -17.04 6.17
C GLN A 123 1.37 -16.71 6.68
N GLN A 124 1.21 -15.69 7.53
CA GLN A 124 -0.09 -15.30 8.08
C GLN A 124 -0.70 -14.11 7.36
N SER A 125 0.06 -13.47 6.47
CA SER A 125 -0.33 -12.27 5.75
C SER A 125 -1.49 -12.54 4.80
N ASP A 126 -2.39 -11.58 4.70
CA ASP A 126 -3.35 -11.47 3.60
C ASP A 126 -2.78 -10.60 2.47
N ILE A 127 -3.56 -10.49 1.39
CA ILE A 127 -3.21 -9.71 0.20
C ILE A 127 -4.13 -8.50 0.17
N ASP A 128 -3.61 -7.34 0.56
CA ASP A 128 -4.38 -6.09 0.62
C ASP A 128 -4.52 -5.44 -0.75
N PHE A 129 -5.76 -5.17 -1.16
CA PHE A 129 -6.09 -4.39 -2.34
C PHE A 129 -6.67 -3.02 -1.98
N PHE A 130 -6.06 -1.98 -2.53
CA PHE A 130 -6.67 -0.66 -2.66
C PHE A 130 -7.34 -0.54 -4.03
N ILE A 131 -8.61 -0.17 -4.05
CA ILE A 131 -9.42 -0.12 -5.27
C ILE A 131 -9.98 1.29 -5.46
N ILE A 132 -9.79 1.84 -6.66
CA ILE A 132 -10.47 3.08 -7.07
C ILE A 132 -11.62 2.73 -8.02
N THR A 133 -12.80 3.25 -7.73
CA THR A 133 -14.01 3.03 -8.51
C THR A 133 -14.47 4.30 -9.22
N THR A 134 -15.31 4.13 -10.24
CA THR A 134 -16.09 5.22 -10.80
C THR A 134 -16.88 5.94 -9.70
N LYS A 135 -17.03 7.26 -9.84
CA LYS A 135 -17.91 8.08 -9.00
C LYS A 135 -19.31 7.46 -8.84
N ASN A 136 -19.88 7.55 -7.64
CA ASN A 136 -21.24 7.08 -7.30
C ASN A 136 -21.52 5.57 -7.44
N HIS A 137 -20.50 4.72 -7.64
CA HIS A 137 -20.67 3.26 -7.80
C HIS A 137 -19.85 2.44 -6.79
N ILE A 138 -19.38 3.06 -5.70
CA ILE A 138 -18.45 2.44 -4.75
C ILE A 138 -19.10 1.26 -4.02
N TRP A 139 -20.38 1.36 -3.65
CA TRP A 139 -21.07 0.30 -2.94
C TRP A 139 -21.30 -0.88 -3.87
N PHE A 140 -21.84 -0.65 -5.06
CA PHE A 140 -22.04 -1.72 -6.04
C PHE A 140 -20.73 -2.42 -6.42
N ALA A 141 -19.69 -1.65 -6.75
CA ALA A 141 -18.38 -2.21 -7.10
C ALA A 141 -17.82 -3.06 -5.97
N ARG A 142 -17.92 -2.59 -4.72
CA ARG A 142 -17.47 -3.35 -3.54
C ARG A 142 -18.28 -4.63 -3.36
N GLY A 143 -19.60 -4.55 -3.40
CA GLY A 143 -20.49 -5.70 -3.22
C GLY A 143 -20.24 -6.78 -4.27
N PHE A 144 -20.15 -6.37 -5.53
CA PHE A 144 -19.93 -7.26 -6.66
C PHE A 144 -18.54 -7.91 -6.62
N SER A 145 -17.47 -7.14 -6.44
CA SER A 145 -16.11 -7.69 -6.29
C SER A 145 -16.00 -8.62 -5.08
N SER A 146 -16.61 -8.23 -3.96
CA SER A 146 -16.69 -9.00 -2.73
C SER A 146 -17.38 -10.33 -2.93
N LEU A 147 -18.48 -10.35 -3.70
CA LEU A 147 -19.23 -11.55 -4.03
C LEU A 147 -18.44 -12.47 -4.96
N LEU A 148 -17.89 -11.94 -6.06
CA LEU A 148 -17.09 -12.72 -7.01
C LEU A 148 -15.93 -13.44 -6.32
N LEU A 149 -15.12 -12.70 -5.55
CA LEU A 149 -13.97 -13.30 -4.84
C LEU A 149 -14.40 -14.24 -3.71
N HIS A 150 -15.59 -14.04 -3.12
CA HIS A 150 -16.13 -14.93 -2.10
C HIS A 150 -16.60 -16.26 -2.69
N LEU A 151 -17.32 -16.23 -3.82
CA LEU A 151 -17.79 -17.43 -4.52
C LEU A 151 -16.61 -18.31 -4.98
N LEU A 152 -15.49 -17.70 -5.34
CA LEU A 152 -14.25 -18.39 -5.71
C LEU A 152 -13.38 -18.79 -4.50
N LEU A 153 -13.85 -18.54 -3.27
CA LEU A 153 -13.17 -18.88 -2.02
C LEU A 153 -11.77 -18.27 -1.85
N ILE A 154 -11.44 -17.21 -2.59
CA ILE A 154 -10.13 -16.52 -2.54
C ILE A 154 -10.14 -15.26 -1.68
N ARG A 155 -11.32 -14.74 -1.32
CA ARG A 155 -11.47 -13.60 -0.41
C ARG A 155 -11.19 -13.97 1.06
N ARG A 156 -10.59 -13.05 1.80
CA ARG A 156 -10.43 -13.12 3.26
C ARG A 156 -11.80 -13.10 3.94
N HIS A 157 -12.05 -14.08 4.81
CA HIS A 157 -13.30 -14.14 5.59
C HIS A 157 -13.12 -14.98 6.86
N GLY A 158 -13.58 -14.44 8.00
CA GLY A 158 -13.48 -15.11 9.30
C GLY A 158 -12.03 -15.46 9.64
N LYS A 159 -11.76 -16.75 9.89
CA LYS A 159 -10.42 -17.28 10.21
C LYS A 159 -9.56 -17.55 8.96
N ARG A 160 -10.09 -17.41 7.75
CA ARG A 160 -9.36 -17.62 6.48
C ARG A 160 -8.68 -16.31 6.09
N ILE A 161 -7.44 -16.12 6.53
CA ILE A 161 -6.66 -14.89 6.36
C ILE A 161 -5.47 -15.11 5.41
N SER A 162 -4.58 -16.04 5.77
CA SER A 162 -3.34 -16.33 5.04
C SER A 162 -3.55 -16.50 3.52
N GLY A 163 -2.85 -15.69 2.74
CA GLY A 163 -2.83 -15.71 1.28
C GLY A 163 -4.20 -15.51 0.64
N LYS A 164 -5.16 -14.89 1.35
CA LYS A 164 -6.48 -14.51 0.83
C LYS A 164 -6.53 -13.02 0.52
N ILE A 165 -7.35 -12.66 -0.46
CA ILE A 165 -7.54 -11.27 -0.89
C ILE A 165 -8.37 -10.51 0.15
N CYS A 166 -7.80 -9.46 0.71
CA CYS A 166 -8.47 -8.48 1.51
C CYS A 166 -8.79 -7.26 0.64
N LEU A 167 -10.08 -6.96 0.49
CA LEU A 167 -10.52 -5.77 -0.22
C LEU A 167 -10.52 -4.60 0.79
N SER A 168 -9.32 -4.13 1.12
CA SER A 168 -9.02 -3.40 2.35
C SER A 168 -9.52 -1.96 2.33
N ILE A 169 -9.36 -1.28 1.19
CA ILE A 169 -9.77 0.11 0.99
C ILE A 169 -10.40 0.29 -0.40
N TYR A 170 -11.51 1.02 -0.44
CA TYR A 170 -12.09 1.57 -1.65
C TYR A 170 -12.13 3.09 -1.55
N ALA A 171 -11.81 3.75 -2.66
CA ALA A 171 -12.11 5.16 -2.89
C ALA A 171 -12.83 5.29 -4.24
N ASN A 172 -13.65 6.32 -4.41
CA ASN A 172 -14.14 6.68 -5.73
C ASN A 172 -13.28 7.82 -6.33
N GLU A 173 -13.47 8.11 -7.62
CA GLU A 173 -12.72 9.15 -8.34
C GLU A 173 -12.77 10.55 -7.68
N ASP A 174 -13.83 10.90 -6.92
CA ASP A 174 -13.92 12.18 -6.21
C ASP A 174 -13.09 12.21 -4.91
N ALA A 175 -12.62 11.06 -4.44
CA ALA A 175 -12.02 10.88 -3.13
C ALA A 175 -10.63 10.22 -3.21
N MET A 176 -9.91 10.50 -4.30
CA MET A 176 -8.55 10.00 -4.51
C MET A 176 -7.50 10.72 -3.66
N ASP A 177 -7.73 11.98 -3.27
CA ASP A 177 -6.87 12.67 -2.31
C ASP A 177 -7.08 12.07 -0.92
N LEU A 178 -6.02 11.48 -0.35
CA LEU A 178 -6.07 10.82 0.96
C LEU A 178 -5.60 11.73 2.10
N SER A 179 -5.29 13.00 1.84
CA SER A 179 -4.78 13.94 2.85
C SER A 179 -5.65 14.02 4.11
N TYR A 180 -6.98 13.94 3.96
CA TYR A 180 -7.93 14.04 5.07
C TYR A 180 -8.03 12.78 5.94
N ILE A 181 -7.50 11.63 5.50
CA ILE A 181 -7.45 10.40 6.29
C ILE A 181 -6.09 10.20 6.97
N ALA A 182 -5.18 11.16 6.83
CA ALA A 182 -3.89 11.15 7.49
C ALA A 182 -4.09 11.17 9.00
N PRO A 183 -3.50 10.21 9.76
CA PRO A 183 -3.55 10.26 11.20
C PRO A 183 -2.79 11.50 11.69
N LYS A 184 -3.42 12.29 12.56
CA LYS A 184 -2.80 13.48 13.16
C LYS A 184 -1.46 13.11 13.82
N ASN A 185 -0.43 13.93 13.60
CA ASN A 185 0.95 13.75 14.08
C ASN A 185 1.70 12.54 13.49
N ARG A 186 1.13 11.86 12.51
CA ARG A 186 1.64 10.63 11.90
C ARG A 186 1.39 10.59 10.40
N GLU A 187 1.31 11.77 9.79
CA GLU A 187 0.93 11.97 8.39
C GLU A 187 1.91 11.28 7.45
N PHE A 188 3.19 11.21 7.82
CA PHE A 188 4.23 10.59 7.00
C PHE A 188 4.05 9.08 6.78
N PHE A 189 3.35 8.36 7.68
CA PHE A 189 3.05 6.96 7.44
C PHE A 189 2.09 6.79 6.25
N LEU A 190 1.16 7.73 6.09
CA LEU A 190 0.30 7.76 4.91
C LEU A 190 1.13 8.09 3.66
N SER A 191 2.14 8.96 3.76
CA SER A 191 3.06 9.24 2.66
C SER A 191 3.78 7.98 2.18
N TYR A 192 4.32 7.16 3.08
CA TYR A 192 4.92 5.85 2.74
C TYR A 192 3.89 4.92 2.12
N TRP A 193 2.74 4.75 2.76
CA TRP A 193 1.67 3.90 2.27
C TRP A 193 1.25 4.28 0.84
N ILE A 194 1.08 5.57 0.54
CA ILE A 194 0.77 6.05 -0.81
C ILE A 194 1.90 5.73 -1.79
N ALA A 195 3.15 6.00 -1.41
CA ALA A 195 4.33 5.76 -2.25
C ALA A 195 4.54 4.27 -2.60
N GLU A 196 4.10 3.38 -1.72
CA GLU A 196 4.26 1.93 -1.86
C GLU A 196 3.19 1.27 -2.75
N ASN A 197 2.13 1.98 -3.12
CA ASN A 197 1.02 1.40 -3.87
C ASN A 197 1.49 0.82 -5.22
N ALA A 198 1.23 -0.47 -5.47
CA ALA A 198 1.60 -1.17 -6.69
C ALA A 198 0.36 -1.45 -7.57
N PRO A 199 0.05 -0.60 -8.57
CA PRO A 199 -1.18 -0.64 -9.37
C PRO A 199 -1.15 -1.78 -10.39
N ILE A 200 -2.07 -2.74 -10.32
CA ILE A 200 -2.19 -3.86 -11.26
C ILE A 200 -3.21 -3.55 -12.37
N ILE A 201 -4.39 -3.03 -12.01
CA ILE A 201 -5.33 -2.44 -12.96
C ILE A 201 -5.15 -0.94 -12.91
N ASN A 202 -4.98 -0.30 -14.07
CA ASN A 202 -4.94 1.15 -14.22
C ASN A 202 -5.70 1.58 -15.48
N LYS A 203 -7.03 1.71 -15.37
CA LYS A 203 -7.86 2.25 -16.47
C LYS A 203 -7.82 3.76 -16.45
N ASP A 204 -7.92 4.39 -17.62
CA ASP A 204 -8.09 5.85 -17.77
C ASP A 204 -7.05 6.72 -17.03
N GLN A 205 -5.83 6.20 -16.88
CA GLN A 205 -4.72 6.81 -16.15
C GLN A 205 -5.08 7.15 -14.69
N THR A 206 -5.87 6.29 -14.05
CA THR A 206 -6.36 6.51 -12.68
C THR A 206 -5.21 6.54 -11.67
N PHE A 207 -4.19 5.69 -11.82
CA PHE A 207 -3.05 5.69 -10.92
C PHE A 207 -2.22 6.98 -11.04
N GLU A 208 -2.06 7.51 -12.25
CA GLU A 208 -1.36 8.77 -12.49
C GLU A 208 -2.10 9.93 -11.86
N LYS A 209 -3.42 10.02 -12.06
CA LYS A 209 -4.28 11.02 -11.40
C LYS A 209 -4.22 10.90 -9.88
N TYR A 210 -4.26 9.66 -9.35
CA TYR A 210 -4.11 9.39 -7.93
C TYR A 210 -2.76 9.89 -7.38
N LYS A 211 -1.65 9.67 -8.09
CA LYS A 211 -0.34 10.21 -7.70
C LYS A 211 -0.30 11.73 -7.76
N GLU A 212 -0.95 12.34 -8.75
CA GLU A 212 -0.97 13.80 -8.93
C GLU A 212 -1.69 14.49 -7.76
N VAL A 213 -2.90 14.02 -7.42
CA VAL A 213 -3.68 14.60 -6.31
C VAL A 213 -3.03 14.33 -4.95
N ASN A 214 -2.25 13.25 -4.81
CA ASN A 214 -1.46 12.96 -3.61
C ASN A 214 -0.01 13.47 -3.70
N SER A 215 0.29 14.44 -4.56
CA SER A 215 1.65 14.99 -4.69
C SER A 215 2.19 15.64 -3.41
N TRP A 216 1.32 15.93 -2.43
CA TRP A 216 1.70 16.41 -1.10
C TRP A 216 2.65 15.45 -0.36
N ILE A 217 2.68 14.15 -0.70
CA ILE A 217 3.61 13.20 -0.09
C ILE A 217 5.08 13.56 -0.36
N LYS A 218 5.37 14.35 -1.40
CA LYS A 218 6.73 14.81 -1.74
C LYS A 218 7.37 15.64 -0.62
N LYS A 219 6.56 16.19 0.29
CA LYS A 219 7.05 16.82 1.52
C LYS A 219 7.81 15.81 2.40
N ASP A 220 7.29 14.60 2.51
CA ASP A 220 7.92 13.53 3.31
C ASP A 220 8.84 12.64 2.47
N LEU A 221 8.56 12.46 1.18
CA LEU A 221 9.28 11.56 0.28
C LEU A 221 9.58 12.25 -1.06
N PRO A 222 10.50 13.22 -1.10
CA PRO A 222 10.76 14.02 -2.31
C PRO A 222 11.36 13.19 -3.46
N ASN A 223 12.02 12.08 -3.13
CA ASN A 223 12.64 11.16 -4.09
C ASN A 223 11.72 10.05 -4.59
N ALA A 224 10.49 9.93 -4.06
CA ALA A 224 9.56 8.88 -4.45
C ALA A 224 9.07 9.11 -5.89
N GLN A 225 9.74 8.47 -6.85
CA GLN A 225 9.46 8.65 -8.28
C GLN A 225 8.79 7.43 -8.90
N ASN A 226 9.09 6.22 -8.41
CA ASN A 226 8.70 4.96 -9.05
C ASN A 226 8.22 3.91 -8.05
N ASN A 227 7.28 3.08 -8.49
CA ASN A 227 6.99 1.83 -7.79
C ASN A 227 8.18 0.89 -7.99
N ILE A 228 8.63 0.27 -6.91
CA ILE A 228 9.85 -0.57 -6.90
C ILE A 228 9.61 -1.93 -7.58
N THR A 229 8.35 -2.30 -7.83
CA THR A 229 7.98 -3.59 -8.39
C THR A 229 7.61 -3.47 -9.87
N ASN A 230 8.00 -4.45 -10.69
CA ASN A 230 7.60 -4.53 -12.10
C ASN A 230 6.41 -5.46 -12.35
N TYR A 231 5.90 -6.16 -11.32
CA TYR A 231 4.85 -7.19 -11.45
C TYR A 231 3.57 -6.71 -12.14
N TYR A 232 3.30 -5.41 -12.09
CA TYR A 232 2.15 -4.84 -12.77
C TYR A 232 2.39 -4.45 -14.23
N LYS A 233 3.65 -4.31 -14.67
CA LYS A 233 3.97 -3.85 -16.03
C LYS A 233 3.54 -4.85 -17.10
N ASP A 234 3.50 -6.14 -16.75
CA ASP A 234 3.11 -7.21 -17.67
C ASP A 234 1.63 -7.60 -17.57
N PHE A 235 0.87 -7.00 -16.65
CA PHE A 235 -0.55 -7.31 -16.50
C PHE A 235 -1.35 -6.66 -17.62
N THR A 236 -2.06 -7.49 -18.39
CA THR A 236 -2.97 -7.02 -19.44
C THR A 236 -4.39 -7.47 -19.18
N ILE A 237 -5.34 -6.56 -19.36
CA ILE A 237 -6.75 -6.87 -19.27
C ILE A 237 -7.18 -7.49 -20.61
N SER A 238 -7.82 -8.67 -20.56
CA SER A 238 -8.31 -9.32 -21.77
C SER A 238 -9.42 -8.50 -22.42
N LYS A 239 -9.51 -8.54 -23.77
CA LYS A 239 -10.57 -7.87 -24.53
C LYS A 239 -11.97 -8.30 -24.06
N LEU A 240 -12.14 -9.58 -23.76
CA LEU A 240 -13.40 -10.11 -23.24
C LEU A 240 -13.79 -9.46 -21.90
N ALA A 241 -12.84 -9.33 -20.97
CA ALA A 241 -13.09 -8.67 -19.69
C ALA A 241 -13.48 -7.20 -19.88
N LEU A 242 -12.86 -6.50 -20.83
CA LEU A 242 -13.25 -5.12 -21.18
C LEU A 242 -14.67 -5.04 -21.75
N ILE A 243 -15.05 -5.95 -22.65
CA ILE A 243 -16.39 -5.98 -23.25
C ILE A 243 -17.44 -6.28 -22.17
N ILE A 244 -17.22 -7.32 -21.36
CA ILE A 244 -18.14 -7.72 -20.30
C ILE A 244 -18.25 -6.60 -19.26
N SER A 245 -17.13 -6.06 -18.76
CA SER A 245 -17.18 -4.98 -17.77
C SER A 245 -17.94 -3.76 -18.30
N ARG A 246 -17.73 -3.35 -19.56
CA ARG A 246 -18.51 -2.24 -20.18
C ARG A 246 -20.00 -2.54 -20.29
N PHE A 247 -20.36 -3.75 -20.69
CA PHE A 247 -21.78 -4.14 -20.75
C PHE A 247 -22.42 -4.11 -19.36
N LEU A 248 -21.74 -4.66 -18.35
CA LEU A 248 -22.19 -4.64 -16.96
C LEU A 248 -22.24 -3.20 -16.41
N GLU A 249 -21.31 -2.32 -16.79
CA GLU A 249 -21.34 -0.90 -16.43
C GLU A 249 -22.61 -0.23 -16.94
N ILE A 250 -22.99 -0.45 -18.21
CA ILE A 250 -24.24 0.11 -18.78
C ILE A 250 -25.47 -0.46 -18.04
N PHE A 251 -25.51 -1.78 -17.84
CA PHE A 251 -26.64 -2.45 -17.20
C PHE A 251 -26.82 -2.03 -15.73
N PHE A 252 -25.73 -1.86 -15.00
CA PHE A 252 -25.73 -1.49 -13.58
C PHE A 252 -25.55 0.01 -13.31
N ALA A 253 -25.48 0.86 -14.36
CA ALA A 253 -25.40 2.31 -14.23
C ALA A 253 -26.60 2.95 -13.48
N PRO A 254 -27.85 2.46 -13.58
CA PRO A 254 -28.97 3.05 -12.86
C PRO A 254 -28.74 3.07 -11.35
N LYS A 255 -29.02 4.23 -10.73
CA LYS A 255 -28.81 4.49 -9.29
C LYS A 255 -29.43 3.44 -8.36
N PHE A 256 -30.53 2.81 -8.79
CA PHE A 256 -31.17 1.72 -8.06
C PHE A 256 -30.19 0.65 -7.57
N TRP A 257 -29.24 0.22 -8.42
CA TRP A 257 -28.28 -0.83 -8.07
C TRP A 257 -27.29 -0.39 -7.00
N GLU A 258 -26.81 0.85 -7.09
CA GLU A 258 -25.96 1.45 -6.06
C GLU A 258 -26.71 1.58 -4.73
N ASP A 259 -27.95 2.07 -4.75
CA ASP A 259 -28.76 2.25 -3.54
C ASP A 259 -29.09 0.91 -2.88
N LEU A 260 -29.37 -0.13 -3.67
CA LEU A 260 -29.58 -1.50 -3.17
C LEU A 260 -28.31 -2.08 -2.54
N ALA A 261 -27.17 -1.97 -3.21
CA ALA A 261 -25.87 -2.41 -2.67
C ALA A 261 -25.56 -1.66 -1.37
N ARG A 262 -25.68 -0.34 -1.38
CA ARG A 262 -25.49 0.52 -0.19
C ARG A 262 -26.35 0.09 0.97
N PHE A 263 -27.65 -0.15 0.75
CA PHE A 263 -28.58 -0.56 1.80
C PHE A 263 -28.16 -1.91 2.42
N THR A 264 -27.92 -2.93 1.58
CA THR A 264 -27.56 -4.27 2.06
C THR A 264 -26.23 -4.27 2.82
N GLU A 265 -25.24 -3.54 2.30
CA GLU A 265 -23.90 -3.49 2.87
C GLU A 265 -23.84 -2.67 4.16
N LYS A 266 -24.54 -1.53 4.24
CA LYS A 266 -24.66 -0.78 5.51
C LYS A 266 -25.28 -1.63 6.61
N LYS A 267 -26.26 -2.50 6.29
CA LYS A 267 -26.83 -3.44 7.26
C LYS A 267 -25.78 -4.46 7.74
N LEU A 268 -24.97 -5.03 6.84
CA LEU A 268 -23.91 -5.96 7.19
C LEU A 268 -22.81 -5.30 8.05
N ILE A 269 -22.38 -4.10 7.66
CA ILE A 269 -21.38 -3.31 8.38
C ILE A 269 -21.87 -2.99 9.79
N LYS A 270 -23.10 -2.48 9.93
CA LYS A 270 -23.69 -2.16 11.24
C LYS A 270 -23.75 -3.38 12.14
N ASN A 271 -24.10 -4.56 11.60
CA ASN A 271 -24.10 -5.80 12.38
C ASN A 271 -22.68 -6.23 12.80
N SER A 272 -21.68 -6.03 11.93
CA SER A 272 -20.28 -6.28 12.25
C SER A 272 -19.76 -5.33 13.34
N GLN A 273 -20.03 -4.03 13.22
CA GLN A 273 -19.63 -3.03 14.20
C GLN A 273 -20.26 -3.26 15.58
N LYS A 274 -21.53 -3.70 15.63
CA LYS A 274 -22.15 -4.14 16.89
C LYS A 274 -21.39 -5.30 17.57
N LYS A 275 -20.76 -6.17 16.79
CA LYS A 275 -20.06 -7.36 17.27
C LYS A 275 -18.61 -7.09 17.64
N PHE A 276 -17.93 -6.17 16.93
CA PHE A 276 -16.48 -5.97 17.03
C PHE A 276 -16.07 -4.53 17.43
N GLY A 277 -17.02 -3.62 17.64
CA GLY A 277 -16.80 -2.22 18.02
C GLY A 277 -16.66 -1.26 16.83
N HIS A 278 -16.47 0.03 17.15
CA HIS A 278 -16.24 1.14 16.20
C HIS A 278 -14.80 1.67 16.34
N PRO A 279 -13.82 1.02 15.72
CA PRO A 279 -12.46 1.51 15.70
C PRO A 279 -12.37 2.82 14.90
N GLU A 280 -11.67 3.81 15.45
CA GLU A 280 -11.60 5.18 14.90
C GLU A 280 -11.03 5.26 13.47
N SER A 281 -10.23 4.27 13.05
CA SER A 281 -9.59 4.27 11.73
C SER A 281 -10.45 3.71 10.59
N VAL A 282 -11.68 3.28 10.90
CA VAL A 282 -12.61 2.72 9.91
C VAL A 282 -13.51 3.82 9.36
N ILE A 283 -13.60 3.92 8.03
CA ILE A 283 -14.35 4.96 7.32
C ILE A 283 -15.39 4.30 6.44
N PHE A 284 -16.66 4.69 6.59
CA PHE A 284 -17.75 4.22 5.73
C PHE A 284 -18.55 5.39 5.22
N SER A 285 -18.26 5.82 4.00
CA SER A 285 -18.93 6.90 3.32
C SER A 285 -19.23 6.50 1.87
N ASP A 286 -19.96 7.35 1.16
CA ASP A 286 -20.23 7.13 -0.28
C ASP A 286 -19.00 7.48 -1.16
N GLN A 287 -17.89 7.85 -0.54
CA GLN A 287 -16.63 8.29 -1.17
C GLN A 287 -15.47 7.36 -0.86
N ILE A 288 -15.31 6.96 0.41
CA ILE A 288 -14.30 6.01 0.89
C ILE A 288 -14.93 4.95 1.78
N LEU A 289 -14.51 3.70 1.56
CA LEU A 289 -14.75 2.55 2.42
C LEU A 289 -13.41 1.96 2.88
N LYS A 290 -13.07 2.13 4.15
CA LYS A 290 -11.84 1.63 4.77
C LYS A 290 -12.18 0.69 5.92
N PHE A 291 -11.70 -0.56 5.85
CA PHE A 291 -12.15 -1.64 6.74
C PHE A 291 -11.18 -2.01 7.87
N HIS A 292 -9.95 -1.50 7.84
CA HIS A 292 -8.91 -1.89 8.81
C HIS A 292 -8.82 -0.94 10.02
N THR A 293 -8.52 -1.56 11.16
CA THR A 293 -8.66 -0.98 12.50
C THR A 293 -7.30 -0.71 13.17
N LYS A 294 -6.20 -1.19 12.56
CA LYS A 294 -4.86 -1.28 13.15
C LYS A 294 -3.72 -0.91 12.21
N ASP A 295 -3.99 -0.28 11.06
CA ASP A 295 -2.99 -0.05 10.00
C ASP A 295 -1.69 0.56 10.54
N TRP A 296 -1.81 1.49 11.48
CA TRP A 296 -0.68 2.23 12.05
C TRP A 296 -0.19 1.71 13.41
N LYS A 297 -0.83 0.65 13.94
CA LYS A 297 -0.54 0.12 15.28
C LYS A 297 0.72 -0.75 15.31
N ARG A 298 1.08 -1.40 14.19
CA ARG A 298 2.38 -2.06 14.06
C ARG A 298 3.55 -1.07 14.12
N VAL A 299 3.30 0.17 13.71
CA VAL A 299 4.32 1.21 13.68
C VAL A 299 4.55 1.88 15.04
N THR A 300 3.56 1.82 15.93
CA THR A 300 3.71 2.30 17.33
C THR A 300 4.49 1.37 18.21
N ASP A 301 4.52 0.08 17.87
CA ASP A 301 5.20 -0.93 18.67
C ASP A 301 6.68 -1.08 18.23
N GLY A 302 7.04 -0.54 17.06
CA GLY A 302 8.41 -0.43 16.60
C GLY A 302 9.12 0.73 17.29
N ASN A 303 10.22 0.47 18.00
CA ASN A 303 10.96 1.48 18.76
C ASN A 303 11.81 2.41 17.85
N TRP A 304 11.33 2.78 16.66
CA TRP A 304 12.09 3.56 15.66
C TRP A 304 12.42 4.97 16.17
N GLU A 305 11.55 5.56 16.99
CA GLU A 305 11.76 6.86 17.64
C GLU A 305 13.00 6.88 18.55
N SER A 306 13.40 5.74 19.12
CA SER A 306 14.58 5.64 19.98
C SER A 306 15.92 5.70 19.23
N TYR A 307 15.89 5.66 17.90
CA TYR A 307 17.07 5.73 17.03
C TYR A 307 17.25 7.10 16.36
N LEU A 308 16.31 8.03 16.59
CA LEU A 308 16.40 9.45 16.23
C LEU A 308 17.13 10.24 17.31
#